data_AF-A0A512M4F7-F1
#
_entry.id   AF-A0A512M4F7-F1
#
_cell.length_a   1.000
_cell.length_b   1.000
_cell.length_c   1.000
_cell.angle_alpha   90.00
_cell.angle_beta   90.00
_cell.angle_gamma   90.00
#
_symmetry.space_group_name_H-M   'P 1'
#
loop_
_entity.id
_entity.type
_entity.pdbx_description
1 polymer ?
#
loop_
_entity_poly.entity_id
_entity_poly.type
_entity_poly.pdbx_seq_one_letter_code
_entity_poly.pdbx_strand_id
1 'polypeptide(L)'
;MLTAPSPHLSAPYRCGWLLWAFVILASSFVIPTARAHPSDISYLKVKVERQRVEMRFTFNLLSLTRFAPGMDANNDRQIDQVEIESSRTALLDYLNKHIQVQVNEKEATLGTASPFECVWPAVEGKHIAAEADYPVRYVDIVFTQEAKPVLADVWLGFDIWRQTGPLGSIEATYAQDDLMTQVPFSMSEPDYLYDTGYAVEDIFKAEEPKPASKESDAVKQPYWMSHPLELIILLMCFLLFVGYVIRRHK
;
A
#
# COMPACT_ATOMS: atom_id res chain seq x y z
N MET A 1 76.21 -7.37 -66.06
CA MET A 1 75.18 -8.38 -65.70
C MET A 1 74.87 -8.19 -64.22
N LEU A 2 73.74 -7.55 -63.92
CA LEU A 2 73.26 -7.24 -62.57
C LEU A 2 72.19 -8.26 -62.20
N THR A 3 72.49 -9.17 -61.26
CA THR A 3 71.53 -10.11 -60.70
C THR A 3 71.06 -9.58 -59.34
N ALA A 4 69.78 -9.20 -59.28
CA ALA A 4 69.11 -8.79 -58.06
C ALA A 4 68.91 -9.99 -57.11
N PRO A 5 69.07 -9.82 -55.78
CA PRO A 5 68.74 -10.85 -54.81
C PRO A 5 67.23 -10.89 -54.56
N SER A 6 66.64 -12.08 -54.70
CA SER A 6 65.24 -12.36 -54.36
C SER A 6 65.01 -12.33 -52.84
N PRO A 7 63.89 -11.75 -52.35
CA PRO A 7 63.55 -11.80 -50.95
C PRO A 7 62.96 -13.17 -50.60
N HIS A 8 63.72 -13.99 -49.87
CA HIS A 8 63.20 -15.16 -49.17
C HIS A 8 62.31 -14.69 -48.01
N LEU A 9 61.01 -14.63 -48.25
CA LEU A 9 59.97 -14.56 -47.22
C LEU A 9 59.98 -15.88 -46.43
N SER A 10 60.82 -15.98 -45.40
CA SER A 10 60.65 -16.97 -44.35
C SER A 10 59.35 -16.66 -43.62
N ALA A 11 58.42 -17.61 -43.59
CA ALA A 11 57.14 -17.50 -42.88
C ALA A 11 57.18 -18.25 -41.54
N PRO A 12 57.60 -17.64 -40.42
CA PRO A 12 57.62 -18.31 -39.13
C PRO A 12 56.43 -17.89 -38.23
N TYR A 13 55.17 -18.02 -38.67
CA TYR A 13 54.04 -17.58 -37.81
C TYR A 13 52.80 -18.49 -37.82
N ARG A 14 52.84 -19.67 -38.46
CA ARG A 14 51.64 -20.52 -38.61
C ARG A 14 51.36 -21.51 -37.48
N CYS A 15 52.27 -21.70 -36.51
CA CYS A 15 52.07 -22.68 -35.43
C CYS A 15 51.54 -22.04 -34.12
N GLY A 16 51.81 -20.75 -33.87
CA GLY A 16 51.40 -20.09 -32.62
C GLY A 16 49.90 -19.82 -32.50
N TRP A 17 49.21 -19.51 -33.61
CA TRP A 17 47.80 -19.09 -33.58
C TRP A 17 46.82 -20.20 -33.18
N LEU A 18 47.11 -21.46 -33.54
CA LEU A 18 46.25 -22.60 -33.18
C LEU A 18 46.28 -22.89 -31.68
N LEU A 19 47.42 -22.69 -31.03
CA LEU A 19 47.56 -22.90 -29.58
C LEU A 19 46.75 -21.85 -28.80
N TRP A 20 46.80 -20.59 -29.22
CA TRP A 20 45.99 -19.52 -28.63
C TRP A 20 44.49 -19.71 -28.88
N ALA A 21 44.09 -20.16 -30.07
CA ALA A 21 42.68 -20.47 -30.35
C ALA A 21 42.15 -21.59 -29.45
N PHE A 22 42.96 -22.61 -29.18
CA PHE A 22 42.59 -23.71 -28.28
C PHE A 22 42.49 -23.27 -26.82
N VAL A 23 43.41 -22.41 -26.34
CA VAL A 23 43.36 -21.84 -24.99
C VAL A 23 42.13 -20.95 -24.79
N ILE A 24 41.80 -20.10 -25.76
CA ILE A 24 40.60 -19.25 -25.70
C ILE A 24 39.33 -20.12 -25.71
N LEU A 25 39.24 -21.10 -26.60
CA LEU A 25 38.09 -22.00 -26.68
C LEU A 25 37.92 -22.82 -25.39
N ALA A 26 39.00 -23.41 -24.86
CA ALA A 26 38.97 -24.16 -23.61
C ALA A 26 38.59 -23.27 -22.42
N SER A 27 39.09 -22.02 -22.35
CA SER A 27 38.71 -21.07 -21.31
C SER A 27 37.24 -20.62 -21.39
N SER A 28 36.65 -20.63 -22.60
CA SER A 28 35.24 -20.26 -22.82
C SER A 28 34.26 -21.31 -22.28
N PHE A 29 34.67 -22.58 -22.18
CA PHE A 29 33.85 -23.67 -21.61
C PHE A 29 33.89 -23.73 -20.07
N VAL A 30 34.81 -23.01 -19.42
CA VAL A 30 34.93 -22.96 -17.96
C VAL A 30 34.43 -21.64 -17.39
N ILE A 31 33.77 -20.79 -18.19
CA ILE A 31 33.09 -19.62 -17.63
C ILE A 31 31.86 -20.19 -16.90
N PRO A 32 31.84 -20.22 -15.55
CA PRO A 32 30.61 -20.56 -14.84
C PRO A 32 29.57 -19.59 -15.39
N THR A 33 28.43 -20.11 -15.84
CA THR A 33 27.31 -19.23 -16.17
C THR A 33 27.09 -18.40 -14.92
N ALA A 34 27.50 -17.13 -14.99
CA ALA A 34 27.19 -16.17 -13.96
C ALA A 34 25.68 -16.05 -14.03
N ARG A 35 25.02 -16.92 -13.26
CA ARG A 35 23.60 -16.81 -13.01
C ARG A 35 23.50 -15.52 -12.24
N ALA A 36 23.27 -14.43 -12.98
CA ALA A 36 22.85 -13.18 -12.42
C ALA A 36 21.67 -13.56 -11.53
N HIS A 37 21.90 -13.49 -10.21
CA HIS A 37 20.85 -13.78 -9.26
C HIS A 37 19.73 -12.80 -9.60
N PRO A 38 18.51 -13.27 -9.93
CA PRO A 38 17.41 -12.36 -10.17
C PRO A 38 17.28 -11.49 -8.92
N SER A 39 17.31 -10.17 -9.10
CA SER A 39 17.07 -9.23 -8.02
C SER A 39 15.69 -9.54 -7.45
N ASP A 40 15.64 -9.77 -6.13
CA ASP A 40 14.39 -10.08 -5.46
C ASP A 40 13.63 -8.77 -5.22
N ILE A 41 12.84 -8.37 -6.23
CA ILE A 41 12.04 -7.14 -6.20
C ILE A 41 10.63 -7.51 -5.75
N SER A 42 10.24 -6.91 -4.63
CA SER A 42 8.86 -6.94 -4.12
C SER A 42 8.23 -5.56 -4.30
N TYR A 43 6.90 -5.49 -4.25
CA TYR A 43 6.19 -4.22 -4.38
C TYR A 43 5.34 -3.96 -3.15
N LEU A 44 5.19 -2.68 -2.83
CA LEU A 44 4.28 -2.21 -1.80
C LEU A 44 3.45 -1.05 -2.36
N LYS A 45 2.13 -1.14 -2.21
CA LYS A 45 1.24 0.01 -2.41
C LYS A 45 0.61 0.40 -1.08
N VAL A 46 0.86 1.62 -0.64
CA VAL A 46 0.26 2.20 0.56
C VAL A 46 -0.81 3.19 0.13
N LYS A 47 -2.08 2.85 0.33
CA LYS A 47 -3.19 3.78 0.12
C LYS A 47 -3.47 4.50 1.43
N VAL A 48 -3.29 5.82 1.42
CA VAL A 48 -3.45 6.69 2.58
C VAL A 48 -4.80 7.39 2.47
N GLU A 49 -5.64 7.19 3.48
CA GLU A 49 -6.92 7.87 3.66
C GLU A 49 -6.93 8.56 5.04
N ARG A 50 -7.87 9.50 5.24
CA ARG A 50 -7.87 10.39 6.40
C ARG A 50 -7.85 9.67 7.77
N GLN A 51 -8.43 8.48 7.87
CA GLN A 51 -8.50 7.70 9.10
C GLN A 51 -8.18 6.22 8.87
N ARG A 52 -7.52 5.90 7.75
CA ARG A 52 -7.26 4.52 7.35
C ARG A 52 -6.02 4.47 6.47
N VAL A 53 -5.22 3.43 6.66
CA VAL A 53 -4.15 3.06 5.73
C VAL A 53 -4.35 1.63 5.26
N GLU A 54 -4.26 1.41 3.95
CA GLU A 54 -4.24 0.09 3.34
C GLU A 54 -2.83 -0.18 2.78
N MET A 55 -2.23 -1.29 3.17
CA MET A 55 -0.91 -1.71 2.73
C MET A 55 -1.05 -3.00 1.93
N ARG A 56 -0.79 -2.92 0.63
CA ARG A 56 -0.79 -4.07 -0.28
C ARG A 56 0.64 -4.45 -0.60
N PHE A 57 1.07 -5.59 -0.09
CA PHE A 57 2.36 -6.17 -0.42
C PHE A 57 2.19 -7.18 -1.55
N THR A 58 3.07 -7.13 -2.53
CA THR A 58 3.11 -8.08 -3.65
C THR A 58 4.46 -8.78 -3.63
N PHE A 59 4.47 -10.04 -3.19
CA PHE A 59 5.66 -10.87 -3.08
C PHE A 59 5.63 -11.99 -4.11
N ASN A 60 6.79 -12.33 -4.67
CA ASN A 60 6.91 -13.52 -5.51
C ASN A 60 6.95 -14.80 -4.64
N LEU A 61 6.59 -15.96 -5.22
CA LEU A 61 6.59 -17.23 -4.49
C LEU A 61 7.99 -17.64 -3.99
N LEU A 62 9.06 -17.19 -4.66
CA LEU A 62 10.42 -17.46 -4.22
C LEU A 62 10.73 -16.75 -2.89
N SER A 63 10.26 -15.53 -2.67
CA SER A 63 10.39 -14.84 -1.38
C SER A 63 9.49 -15.50 -0.33
N LEU A 64 8.24 -15.82 -0.67
CA LEU A 64 7.28 -16.41 0.28
C LEU A 64 7.74 -17.77 0.81
N THR A 65 8.32 -18.62 -0.04
CA THR A 65 8.91 -19.90 0.39
C THR A 65 10.12 -19.73 1.34
N ARG A 66 10.82 -18.59 1.28
CA ARG A 66 11.88 -18.25 2.25
C ARG A 66 11.31 -17.73 3.57
N PHE A 67 10.17 -17.05 3.52
CA PHE A 67 9.47 -16.55 4.71
C PHE A 67 8.77 -17.68 5.48
N ALA A 68 8.18 -18.63 4.76
CA ALA A 68 7.54 -19.82 5.29
C ALA A 68 8.13 -21.11 4.64
N PRO A 69 9.23 -21.67 5.17
CA PRO A 69 9.92 -22.83 4.59
C PRO A 69 9.11 -24.13 4.45
N GLY A 70 7.88 -24.19 4.97
CA GLY A 70 6.98 -25.35 4.85
C GLY A 70 5.81 -25.14 3.89
N MET A 71 5.92 -24.16 2.99
CA MET A 71 4.84 -23.77 2.08
C MET A 71 4.50 -24.85 1.04
N ASP A 72 5.51 -25.52 0.47
CA ASP A 72 5.33 -26.75 -0.32
C ASP A 72 5.22 -27.93 0.66
N ALA A 73 3.99 -28.21 1.09
CA ALA A 73 3.74 -29.16 2.17
C ALA A 73 3.87 -30.61 1.69
N ASN A 74 3.57 -30.85 0.41
CA ASN A 74 3.59 -32.17 -0.19
C ASN A 74 4.95 -32.52 -0.86
N ASN A 75 5.86 -31.56 -0.97
CA ASN A 75 7.19 -31.64 -1.59
C ASN A 75 7.17 -32.02 -3.08
N ASP A 76 6.12 -31.62 -3.82
CA ASP A 76 5.98 -31.88 -5.25
C ASP A 76 6.63 -30.79 -6.14
N ARG A 77 7.22 -29.75 -5.51
CA ARG A 77 7.84 -28.58 -6.16
C ARG A 77 6.86 -27.75 -6.98
N GLN A 78 5.60 -27.85 -6.64
CA GLN A 78 4.54 -26.97 -7.08
C GLN A 78 3.96 -26.31 -5.85
N ILE A 79 3.43 -25.11 -6.04
CA ILE A 79 2.64 -24.45 -5.01
C ILE A 79 1.27 -24.22 -5.61
N ASP A 80 0.26 -24.76 -4.94
CA ASP A 80 -1.14 -24.48 -5.25
C ASP A 80 -1.76 -23.45 -4.30
N GLN A 81 -2.98 -23.03 -4.62
CA GLN A 81 -3.71 -22.06 -3.80
C GLN A 81 -4.04 -22.58 -2.39
N VAL A 82 -4.22 -23.90 -2.22
CA VAL A 82 -4.53 -24.51 -0.92
C VAL A 82 -3.30 -24.45 -0.01
N GLU A 83 -2.12 -24.66 -0.56
CA GLU A 83 -0.84 -24.53 0.14
C GLU A 83 -0.52 -23.08 0.53
N ILE A 84 -0.82 -22.12 -0.36
CA ILE A 84 -0.74 -20.69 -0.05
C ILE A 84 -1.64 -20.34 1.15
N GLU A 85 -2.90 -20.75 1.11
CA GLU A 85 -3.84 -20.46 2.19
C GLU A 85 -3.50 -21.22 3.48
N SER A 86 -3.00 -22.45 3.38
CA SER A 86 -2.56 -23.24 4.54
C SER A 86 -1.34 -22.62 5.23
N SER A 87 -0.49 -21.92 4.47
CA SER A 87 0.69 -21.20 4.97
C SER A 87 0.39 -19.81 5.50
N ARG A 88 -0.87 -19.36 5.42
CA ARG A 88 -1.28 -18.00 5.75
C ARG A 88 -0.84 -17.55 7.13
N THR A 89 -1.10 -18.35 8.17
CA THR A 89 -0.73 -17.98 9.54
C THR A 89 0.78 -17.78 9.68
N ALA A 90 1.59 -18.71 9.15
CA ALA A 90 3.04 -18.60 9.20
C ALA A 90 3.57 -17.36 8.46
N LEU A 91 2.99 -17.03 7.30
CA LEU A 91 3.32 -15.84 6.54
C LEU A 91 2.93 -14.55 7.28
N LEU A 92 1.72 -14.49 7.85
CA LEU A 92 1.29 -13.34 8.63
C LEU A 92 2.15 -13.13 9.89
N ASP A 93 2.51 -14.20 10.59
CA ASP A 93 3.39 -14.13 11.76
C ASP A 93 4.78 -13.63 11.37
N TYR A 94 5.32 -14.12 10.25
CA TYR A 94 6.59 -13.63 9.72
C TYR A 94 6.53 -12.15 9.37
N LEU A 95 5.50 -11.71 8.63
CA LEU A 95 5.36 -10.32 8.21
C LEU A 95 5.18 -9.37 9.40
N ASN A 96 4.35 -9.72 10.39
CA ASN A 96 4.19 -8.89 11.60
C ASN A 96 5.47 -8.80 12.44
N LYS A 97 6.36 -9.81 12.36
CA LYS A 97 7.63 -9.80 13.06
C LYS A 97 8.70 -8.96 12.35
N HIS A 98 8.68 -8.96 11.03
CA HIS A 98 9.76 -8.39 10.20
C HIS A 98 9.38 -7.08 9.50
N ILE A 99 8.13 -6.65 9.58
CA ILE A 99 7.67 -5.36 9.08
C ILE A 99 7.13 -4.57 10.26
N GLN A 100 7.82 -3.47 10.56
CA GLN A 100 7.45 -2.57 11.63
C GLN A 100 6.59 -1.45 11.07
N VAL A 101 5.52 -1.11 11.79
CA VAL A 101 4.60 -0.04 11.41
C VAL A 101 4.47 0.91 12.59
N GLN A 102 4.54 2.21 12.33
CA GLN A 102 4.03 3.22 13.25
C GLN A 102 2.98 4.06 12.56
N VAL A 103 1.93 4.37 13.31
CA VAL A 103 0.81 5.21 12.89
C VAL A 103 0.69 6.32 13.91
N ASN A 104 0.85 7.57 13.47
CA ASN A 104 0.86 8.74 14.35
C ASN A 104 1.90 8.60 15.48
N GLU A 105 3.15 8.30 15.11
CA GLU A 105 4.30 8.09 16.01
C GLU A 105 4.12 6.96 17.07
N LYS A 106 3.11 6.11 16.94
CA LYS A 106 2.85 5.00 17.84
C LYS A 106 3.03 3.68 17.12
N GLU A 107 3.73 2.75 17.77
CA GLU A 107 3.84 1.37 17.31
C GLU A 107 2.44 0.78 17.04
N ALA A 108 2.30 0.20 15.86
CA ALA A 108 1.07 -0.42 15.38
C ALA A 108 1.39 -1.78 14.77
N THR A 109 0.37 -2.63 14.66
CA THR A 109 0.46 -3.84 13.83
C THR A 109 0.22 -3.48 12.37
N LEU A 110 0.45 -4.43 11.46
CA LEU A 110 0.08 -4.25 10.04
C LEU A 110 -1.44 -4.06 9.86
N GLY A 111 -2.25 -4.46 10.83
CA GLY A 111 -3.70 -4.36 10.81
C GLY A 111 -4.38 -5.68 10.42
N THR A 112 -5.58 -5.59 9.86
CA THR A 112 -6.39 -6.77 9.49
C THR A 112 -6.03 -7.23 8.09
N ALA A 113 -5.57 -8.47 7.97
CA ALA A 113 -5.21 -9.08 6.69
C ALA A 113 -6.45 -9.55 5.91
N SER A 114 -6.52 -9.18 4.63
CA SER A 114 -7.49 -9.71 3.67
C SER A 114 -7.02 -11.07 3.12
N PRO A 115 -7.91 -11.85 2.49
CA PRO A 115 -7.51 -13.07 1.77
C PRO A 115 -6.36 -12.83 0.79
N PHE A 116 -5.46 -13.81 0.70
CA PHE A 116 -4.35 -13.74 -0.24
C PHE A 116 -4.86 -13.89 -1.67
N GLU A 117 -4.34 -13.08 -2.58
CA GLU A 117 -4.77 -13.06 -3.98
C GLU A 117 -3.60 -13.48 -4.89
N CYS A 118 -3.82 -14.51 -5.72
CA CYS A 118 -2.84 -14.93 -6.72
C CYS A 118 -2.97 -14.06 -7.96
N VAL A 119 -1.92 -13.31 -8.32
CA VAL A 119 -1.96 -12.31 -9.41
C VAL A 119 -1.77 -12.93 -10.81
N TRP A 120 -1.53 -14.24 -10.89
CA TRP A 120 -1.36 -14.97 -12.15
C TRP A 120 -2.65 -15.71 -12.56
N PRO A 121 -2.88 -15.96 -13.86
CA PRO A 121 -4.10 -16.62 -14.32
C PRO A 121 -4.23 -18.05 -13.79
N ALA A 122 -5.46 -18.45 -13.49
CA ALA A 122 -5.79 -19.84 -13.18
C ALA A 122 -5.79 -20.70 -14.45
N VAL A 123 -5.22 -21.90 -14.36
CA VAL A 123 -5.30 -22.94 -15.40
C VAL A 123 -6.30 -23.98 -14.91
N GLU A 124 -7.35 -24.25 -15.70
CA GLU A 124 -8.44 -25.16 -15.31
C GLU A 124 -9.11 -24.79 -13.96
N GLY A 125 -9.17 -23.49 -13.66
CA GLY A 125 -9.76 -22.96 -12.43
C GLY A 125 -8.88 -23.12 -11.19
N LYS A 126 -7.61 -23.52 -11.34
CA LYS A 126 -6.64 -23.63 -10.24
C LYS A 126 -5.43 -22.74 -10.48
N HIS A 127 -4.98 -22.07 -9.43
CA HIS A 127 -3.67 -21.42 -9.41
C HIS A 127 -2.63 -22.45 -8.97
N ILE A 128 -1.80 -22.90 -9.91
CA ILE A 128 -0.69 -23.82 -9.66
C ILE A 128 0.56 -23.20 -10.29
N ALA A 129 1.66 -23.16 -9.55
CA ALA A 129 2.94 -22.66 -10.01
C ALA A 129 4.02 -23.70 -9.77
N ALA A 130 4.79 -24.05 -10.82
CA ALA A 130 5.98 -24.88 -10.67
C ALA A 130 7.14 -24.05 -10.12
N GLU A 131 8.11 -24.70 -9.46
CA GLU A 131 9.31 -24.06 -8.88
C GLU A 131 10.04 -23.12 -9.85
N ALA A 132 10.13 -23.49 -11.13
CA ALA A 132 10.77 -22.65 -12.16
C ALA A 132 10.08 -21.29 -12.38
N ASP A 133 8.79 -21.20 -12.05
CA ASP A 133 7.97 -19.99 -12.20
C ASP A 133 7.92 -19.15 -10.92
N TYR A 134 8.44 -19.64 -9.78
CA TYR A 134 8.34 -18.93 -8.50
C TYR A 134 8.80 -17.45 -8.54
N PRO A 135 9.89 -17.08 -9.25
CA PRO A 135 10.33 -15.69 -9.33
C PRO A 135 9.35 -14.75 -10.05
N VAL A 136 8.40 -15.28 -10.83
CA VAL A 136 7.48 -14.49 -11.68
C VAL A 136 6.01 -14.70 -11.33
N ARG A 137 5.71 -15.39 -10.22
CA ARG A 137 4.36 -15.64 -9.72
C ARG A 137 4.20 -14.90 -8.40
N TYR A 138 3.24 -13.98 -8.36
CA TYR A 138 3.10 -13.02 -7.26
C TYR A 138 1.80 -13.21 -6.49
N VAL A 139 1.88 -13.08 -5.17
CA VAL A 139 0.73 -13.09 -4.27
C VAL A 139 0.60 -11.71 -3.64
N ASP A 140 -0.62 -11.16 -3.71
CA ASP A 140 -1.02 -9.94 -3.03
C ASP A 140 -1.46 -10.28 -1.60
N ILE A 141 -0.87 -9.58 -0.64
CA ILE A 141 -1.19 -9.64 0.79
C ILE A 141 -1.57 -8.23 1.23
N VAL A 142 -2.87 -8.03 1.48
CA VAL A 142 -3.42 -6.71 1.81
C VAL A 142 -3.72 -6.63 3.30
N PHE A 143 -3.24 -5.59 3.94
CA PHE A 143 -3.59 -5.23 5.31
C PHE A 143 -4.34 -3.91 5.35
N THR A 144 -5.31 -3.82 6.25
CA THR A 144 -6.02 -2.56 6.53
C THR A 144 -5.87 -2.20 8.00
N GLN A 145 -5.41 -0.99 8.25
CA GLN A 145 -5.23 -0.43 9.58
C GLN A 145 -6.06 0.85 9.71
N GLU A 146 -6.93 0.88 10.72
CA GLU A 146 -7.70 2.06 11.08
C GLU A 146 -6.84 3.00 11.95
N ALA A 147 -7.01 4.31 11.77
CA ALA A 147 -6.31 5.36 12.50
C ALA A 147 -7.31 6.28 13.22
N LYS A 148 -7.18 6.36 14.55
CA LYS A 148 -7.94 7.29 15.40
C LYS A 148 -6.96 7.91 16.42
N PRO A 149 -6.69 9.23 16.38
CA PRO A 149 -7.32 10.29 15.58
C PRO A 149 -6.95 10.25 14.08
N VAL A 150 -7.21 11.33 13.34
CA VAL A 150 -6.78 11.52 11.93
C VAL A 150 -5.35 11.01 11.71
N LEU A 151 -5.14 10.35 10.58
CA LEU A 151 -3.84 9.80 10.21
C LEU A 151 -2.89 10.94 9.87
N ALA A 152 -1.95 11.25 10.75
CA ALA A 152 -0.94 12.30 10.59
C ALA A 152 0.30 11.80 9.84
N ASP A 153 0.75 10.59 10.18
CA ASP A 153 1.94 9.98 9.59
C ASP A 153 1.83 8.45 9.58
N VAL A 154 2.56 7.83 8.65
CA VAL A 154 2.79 6.39 8.59
C VAL A 154 4.28 6.15 8.42
N TRP A 155 4.88 5.46 9.38
CA TRP A 155 6.25 4.98 9.28
C TRP A 155 6.26 3.48 8.99
N LEU A 156 7.11 3.05 8.07
CA LEU A 156 7.35 1.65 7.75
C LEU A 156 8.84 1.34 7.86
N GLY A 157 9.17 0.20 8.48
CA GLY A 157 10.52 -0.33 8.56
C GLY A 157 10.57 -1.81 8.23
N PHE A 158 11.60 -2.25 7.49
CA PHE A 158 11.73 -3.62 7.01
C PHE A 158 12.99 -4.31 7.55
N ASP A 159 12.80 -5.52 8.08
CA ASP A 159 13.86 -6.46 8.49
C ASP A 159 13.69 -7.81 7.79
N ILE A 160 13.40 -7.81 6.48
CA ILE A 160 13.26 -9.03 5.66
C ILE A 160 14.54 -9.39 4.88
N TRP A 161 15.55 -8.53 4.94
CA TRP A 161 16.73 -8.57 4.08
C TRP A 161 17.62 -9.79 4.29
N ARG A 162 17.56 -10.40 5.49
CA ARG A 162 18.30 -11.64 5.77
C ARG A 162 17.81 -12.82 4.92
N GLN A 163 16.54 -12.79 4.51
CA GLN A 163 15.89 -13.84 3.71
C GLN A 163 15.92 -13.50 2.23
N THR A 164 15.69 -12.24 1.84
CA THR A 164 15.69 -11.81 0.43
C THR A 164 17.11 -11.57 -0.10
N GLY A 165 18.08 -11.36 0.78
CA GLY A 165 19.47 -11.10 0.46
C GLY A 165 19.79 -9.61 0.29
N PRO A 166 21.08 -9.26 0.14
CA PRO A 166 21.55 -7.87 0.12
C PRO A 166 21.14 -7.08 -1.13
N LEU A 167 20.65 -7.78 -2.18
CA LEU A 167 20.15 -7.20 -3.42
C LEU A 167 18.61 -7.15 -3.46
N GLY A 168 17.93 -7.54 -2.38
CA GLY A 168 16.48 -7.43 -2.29
C GLY A 168 16.06 -5.97 -2.15
N SER A 169 14.97 -5.61 -2.82
CA SER A 169 14.33 -4.29 -2.67
C SER A 169 12.81 -4.42 -2.56
N ILE A 170 12.19 -3.43 -1.93
CA ILE A 170 10.74 -3.21 -2.02
C ILE A 170 10.51 -1.87 -2.71
N GLU A 171 9.86 -1.90 -3.87
CA GLU A 171 9.45 -0.67 -4.56
C GLU A 171 8.09 -0.23 -4.02
N ALA A 172 8.09 0.75 -3.12
CA ALA A 172 6.86 1.24 -2.52
C ALA A 172 6.27 2.43 -3.27
N THR A 173 4.95 2.50 -3.32
CA THR A 173 4.18 3.65 -3.81
C THR A 173 3.15 4.05 -2.76
N TYR A 174 3.28 5.27 -2.24
CA TYR A 174 2.31 5.92 -1.38
C TYR A 174 1.32 6.68 -2.26
N ALA A 175 0.04 6.33 -2.16
CA ALA A 175 -1.07 6.91 -2.90
C ALA A 175 -1.98 7.67 -1.94
N GLN A 176 -2.08 8.98 -2.10
CA GLN A 176 -2.92 9.86 -1.30
C GLN A 176 -3.65 10.84 -2.21
N ASP A 177 -4.97 10.74 -2.31
CA ASP A 177 -5.77 11.52 -3.27
C ASP A 177 -5.22 11.37 -4.70
N ASP A 178 -4.82 12.46 -5.36
CA ASP A 178 -4.19 12.45 -6.68
C ASP A 178 -2.64 12.40 -6.62
N LEU A 179 -2.05 12.38 -5.42
CA LEU A 179 -0.61 12.35 -5.21
C LEU A 179 -0.09 10.91 -5.14
N MET A 180 1.01 10.66 -5.86
CA MET A 180 1.74 9.39 -5.85
C MET A 180 3.21 9.65 -5.53
N THR A 181 3.72 9.04 -4.47
CA THR A 181 5.13 9.14 -4.05
C THR A 181 5.78 7.77 -4.09
N GLN A 182 6.86 7.63 -4.85
CA GLN A 182 7.63 6.38 -4.92
C GLN A 182 8.80 6.42 -3.95
N VAL A 183 8.95 5.34 -3.18
CA VAL A 183 10.00 5.19 -2.16
C VAL A 183 10.57 3.77 -2.26
N PRO A 184 11.83 3.61 -2.69
CA PRO A 184 12.48 2.31 -2.64
C PRO A 184 12.94 1.99 -1.22
N PHE A 185 12.77 0.75 -0.78
CA PHE A 185 13.36 0.23 0.44
C PHE A 185 14.44 -0.79 0.11
N SER A 186 15.53 -0.75 0.88
CA SER A 186 16.67 -1.64 0.73
C SER A 186 17.35 -1.89 2.07
N MET A 187 18.37 -2.73 2.11
CA MET A 187 19.17 -2.93 3.33
C MET A 187 19.85 -1.64 3.82
N SER A 188 20.21 -0.71 2.92
CA SER A 188 20.83 0.57 3.28
C SER A 188 19.82 1.64 3.66
N GLU A 189 18.59 1.53 3.17
CA GLU A 189 17.48 2.46 3.41
C GLU A 189 16.24 1.63 3.79
N PRO A 190 16.22 1.09 5.03
CA PRO A 190 15.25 0.06 5.42
C PRO A 190 13.92 0.64 5.91
N ASP A 191 13.83 1.95 6.12
CA ASP A 191 12.68 2.62 6.68
C ASP A 191 12.35 3.95 6.01
N TYR A 192 11.12 4.40 6.21
CA TYR A 192 10.61 5.68 5.68
C TYR A 192 9.42 6.18 6.49
N LEU A 193 9.41 7.48 6.81
CA LEU A 193 8.30 8.20 7.40
C LEU A 193 7.54 8.97 6.32
N TYR A 194 6.26 8.66 6.12
CA TYR A 194 5.38 9.41 5.23
C TYR A 194 4.44 10.31 6.04
N ASP A 195 4.60 11.64 5.90
CA ASP A 195 3.69 12.65 6.45
C ASP A 195 2.48 12.82 5.52
N THR A 196 1.28 12.69 6.05
CA THR A 196 0.04 12.78 5.26
C THR A 196 -0.46 14.22 5.10
N GLY A 197 -0.02 15.15 5.96
CA GLY A 197 -0.57 16.51 6.04
C GLY A 197 -2.01 16.62 6.58
N TYR A 198 -2.74 15.51 6.79
CA TYR A 198 -4.15 15.57 7.20
C TYR A 198 -4.36 16.19 8.58
N ALA A 199 -3.42 16.00 9.52
CA ALA A 199 -3.49 16.59 10.85
C ALA A 199 -3.39 18.12 10.82
N VAL A 200 -2.63 18.67 9.88
CA VAL A 200 -2.45 20.11 9.70
C VAL A 200 -3.73 20.75 9.13
N GLU A 201 -4.40 20.10 8.18
CA GLU A 201 -5.67 20.60 7.63
C GLU A 201 -6.78 20.74 8.66
N ASP A 202 -6.85 19.84 9.64
CA ASP A 202 -7.88 19.89 10.69
C ASP A 202 -7.71 21.10 11.59
N ILE A 203 -6.48 21.55 11.83
CA ILE A 203 -6.19 22.79 12.56
C ILE A 203 -6.76 23.99 11.80
N PHE A 204 -6.54 24.06 10.49
CA PHE A 204 -7.00 25.18 9.67
C PHE A 204 -8.51 25.18 9.38
N LYS A 205 -9.16 24.01 9.32
CA LYS A 205 -10.63 23.92 9.17
C LYS A 205 -11.38 24.32 10.44
N ALA A 206 -10.79 24.15 11.63
CA ALA A 206 -11.40 24.55 12.89
C ALA A 206 -11.47 26.07 13.09
N GLU A 207 -10.67 26.84 12.34
CA GLU A 207 -10.58 28.30 12.43
C GLU A 207 -11.50 29.05 11.47
N GLU A 208 -12.31 28.40 10.63
CA GLU A 208 -13.36 29.13 9.93
C GLU A 208 -14.26 29.76 11.01
N PRO A 209 -14.27 31.10 11.14
CA PRO A 209 -15.00 31.77 12.18
C PRO A 209 -16.45 31.43 11.93
N LYS A 210 -17.02 30.57 12.79
CA LYS A 210 -18.44 30.27 12.85
C LYS A 210 -19.15 31.59 12.60
N PRO A 211 -19.80 31.80 11.43
CA PRO A 211 -20.16 33.12 10.94
C PRO A 211 -20.88 33.76 12.10
N ALA A 212 -20.27 34.82 12.65
CA ALA A 212 -20.64 35.44 13.91
C ALA A 212 -22.16 35.39 13.91
N SER A 213 -22.73 34.50 14.73
CA SER A 213 -24.16 34.25 14.68
C SER A 213 -24.75 35.63 14.77
N LYS A 214 -25.44 36.09 13.72
CA LYS A 214 -26.02 37.42 13.71
C LYS A 214 -26.91 37.47 14.93
N GLU A 215 -26.35 38.00 16.00
CA GLU A 215 -27.07 38.44 17.14
C GLU A 215 -27.94 39.55 16.59
N SER A 216 -29.25 39.33 16.67
CA SER A 216 -30.29 40.27 16.28
C SER A 216 -30.37 40.59 14.78
N ASP A 217 -30.98 39.67 14.02
CA ASP A 217 -32.31 40.06 13.53
C ASP A 217 -33.30 39.44 14.50
N ALA A 218 -33.66 40.24 15.52
CA ALA A 218 -34.90 40.03 16.24
C ALA A 218 -35.98 39.91 15.17
N VAL A 219 -36.38 38.68 14.86
CA VAL A 219 -37.71 38.41 14.31
C VAL A 219 -38.62 39.16 15.26
N LYS A 220 -39.15 40.30 14.82
CA LYS A 220 -40.33 40.90 15.41
C LYS A 220 -41.40 39.84 15.25
N GLN A 221 -41.41 38.88 16.17
CA GLN A 221 -42.54 38.02 16.43
C GLN A 221 -43.70 39.00 16.53
N PRO A 222 -44.67 38.93 15.61
CA PRO A 222 -45.75 39.87 15.63
C PRO A 222 -46.39 39.82 17.02
N TYR A 223 -46.47 40.99 17.66
CA TYR A 223 -46.89 41.17 19.06
C TYR A 223 -48.27 40.55 19.39
N TRP A 224 -49.00 40.10 18.36
CA TRP A 224 -50.29 39.45 18.43
C TRP A 224 -50.23 37.93 18.71
N MET A 225 -49.04 37.30 18.79
CA MET A 225 -48.92 35.85 19.03
C MET A 225 -48.62 35.44 20.49
N SER A 226 -48.30 36.36 21.40
CA SER A 226 -47.93 36.03 22.79
C SER A 226 -49.07 36.07 23.82
N HIS A 227 -50.29 36.46 23.44
CA HIS A 227 -51.41 36.63 24.38
C HIS A 227 -52.73 35.95 23.94
N PRO A 228 -52.76 34.64 23.66
CA PRO A 228 -54.01 33.95 23.30
C PRO A 228 -55.07 34.04 24.42
N LEU A 229 -54.64 34.18 25.69
CA LEU A 229 -55.54 34.32 26.83
C LEU A 229 -56.29 35.66 26.84
N GLU A 230 -55.67 36.77 26.44
CA GLU A 230 -56.34 38.09 26.44
C GLU A 230 -57.42 38.16 25.37
N LEU A 231 -57.20 37.51 24.22
CA LEU A 231 -58.17 37.41 23.13
C LEU A 231 -59.38 36.55 23.53
N ILE A 232 -59.17 35.47 24.29
CA ILE A 232 -60.25 34.66 24.87
C ILE A 232 -61.06 35.46 25.89
N ILE A 233 -60.40 36.24 26.76
CA ILE A 233 -61.08 37.09 27.75
C ILE A 233 -61.94 38.16 27.05
N LEU A 234 -61.41 38.85 26.04
CA LEU A 234 -62.15 39.84 25.25
C LEU A 234 -63.37 39.21 24.54
N LEU A 235 -63.21 38.01 23.97
CA LEU A 235 -64.31 37.28 23.33
C LEU A 235 -65.41 36.91 24.34
N MET A 236 -65.03 36.44 25.54
CA MET A 236 -66.00 36.12 26.60
C MET A 236 -66.73 37.38 27.10
N CYS A 237 -66.03 38.49 27.30
CA CYS A 237 -66.64 39.77 27.66
C CYS A 237 -67.63 40.25 26.60
N PHE A 238 -67.29 40.11 25.32
CA PHE A 238 -68.17 40.49 24.22
C PHE A 238 -69.45 39.63 24.19
N LEU A 239 -69.33 38.31 24.35
CA LEU A 239 -70.49 37.41 24.39
C LEU A 239 -71.40 37.69 25.59
N LEU A 240 -70.84 37.99 26.77
CA LEU A 240 -71.61 38.41 27.94
C LEU A 240 -72.34 39.74 27.72
N PHE A 241 -71.68 40.70 27.07
CA PHE A 241 -72.28 41.99 26.74
C PHE A 241 -73.44 41.85 25.75
N VAL A 242 -73.26 41.10 24.66
CA VAL A 242 -74.32 40.82 23.68
C VAL A 242 -75.50 40.10 24.35
N GLY A 243 -75.21 39.09 25.20
CA GLY A 243 -76.24 38.41 25.98
C GLY A 243 -77.01 39.35 26.92
N TYR A 244 -76.32 40.28 27.58
CA TYR A 244 -76.93 41.29 28.44
C TYR A 244 -77.84 42.24 27.66
N VAL A 245 -77.40 42.75 26.50
CA VAL A 245 -78.19 43.66 25.66
C VAL A 245 -79.45 42.97 25.14
N ILE A 246 -79.35 41.72 24.66
CA ILE A 246 -80.51 40.95 24.19
C ILE A 246 -81.51 40.72 25.33
N ARG A 247 -81.03 40.45 26.56
CA ARG A 247 -81.89 40.21 27.72
C ARG A 247 -82.59 41.48 28.23
N ARG A 248 -82.06 42.66 27.92
CA ARG A 248 -82.67 43.95 28.30
C ARG A 248 -83.75 44.43 27.32
N HIS A 249 -83.79 43.85 26.12
CA HIS A 249 -84.75 44.19 25.06
C HIS A 249 -85.85 43.14 24.85
N LYS A 250 -85.91 42.12 25.70
CA LYS A 250 -87.07 41.22 25.87
C LYS A 250 -87.76 41.55 27.18
#